data_AF-A0A1X0RUT0-F1
#
_entry.id   AF-A0A1X0RUT0-F1
#
_cell.length_a   1.000
_cell.length_b   1.000
_cell.length_c   1.000
_cell.angle_alpha   90.00
_cell.angle_beta   90.00
_cell.angle_gamma   90.00
#
_symmetry.space_group_name_H-M   'P 1'
#
loop_
_entity.id
_entity.type
_entity.pdbx_description
1 polymer ?
#
loop_
_entity_poly.entity_id
_entity_poly.type
_entity_poly.pdbx_seq_one_letter_code
_entity_poly.pdbx_strand_id
1 'polypeptide(L)'
;MKLSLSVLLLVVALVNVQAASSNKSSGSNIICTRPNNRGSGSGLGWRGFCCKTDADCHESCIKGKCNGRVDPKYASPISDGTCTDTGNIGSRTGKGWKGYCCENSDDCRDSCVKGRCTGKPNPKYA
;
A
#
# COMPACT_ATOMS: atom_id res chain seq x y z
N MET A 1 49.97 41.01 -32.40
CA MET A 1 50.77 40.55 -31.25
C MET A 1 49.84 39.88 -30.23
N LYS A 2 50.22 38.67 -29.81
CA LYS A 2 49.89 37.93 -28.56
C LYS A 2 48.43 37.52 -28.24
N LEU A 3 48.24 36.20 -28.29
CA LEU A 3 47.26 35.40 -27.55
C LEU A 3 47.25 35.73 -26.04
N SER A 4 46.09 35.60 -25.39
CA SER A 4 46.01 34.79 -24.17
C SER A 4 44.61 34.25 -23.94
N LEU A 5 44.52 32.92 -23.92
CA LEU A 5 43.40 32.10 -23.47
C LEU A 5 43.27 32.28 -21.95
N SER A 6 42.06 32.49 -21.42
CA SER A 6 41.81 32.29 -19.99
C SER A 6 40.45 31.63 -19.77
N VAL A 7 40.57 30.33 -19.56
CA VAL A 7 39.59 29.36 -19.06
C VAL A 7 38.96 29.89 -17.77
N LEU A 8 37.64 30.05 -17.74
CA LEU A 8 36.89 30.11 -16.49
C LEU A 8 36.12 28.80 -16.33
N LEU A 9 36.50 28.07 -15.28
CA LEU A 9 35.97 26.78 -14.86
C LEU A 9 34.44 26.80 -14.74
N LEU A 10 33.77 25.87 -15.43
CA LEU A 10 32.45 25.40 -15.05
C LEU A 10 32.60 24.57 -13.77
N VAL A 11 32.26 25.16 -12.62
CA VAL A 11 32.12 24.44 -11.35
C VAL A 11 30.82 23.65 -11.42
N VAL A 12 30.94 22.35 -11.70
CA VAL A 12 29.82 21.40 -11.63
C VAL A 12 29.50 21.19 -10.15
N ALA A 13 28.37 21.75 -9.69
CA ALA A 13 27.84 21.44 -8.37
C ALA A 13 27.35 19.98 -8.36
N LEU A 14 28.09 19.11 -7.69
CA LEU A 14 27.63 17.76 -7.36
C LEU A 14 26.44 17.88 -6.39
N VAL A 15 25.24 17.60 -6.88
CA VAL A 15 24.07 17.37 -6.02
C VAL A 15 24.27 16.03 -5.30
N ASN A 16 24.59 16.10 -4.01
CA ASN A 16 24.61 14.92 -3.14
C ASN A 16 23.16 14.43 -2.94
N VAL A 17 22.70 13.49 -3.77
CA VAL A 17 21.51 12.68 -3.48
C VAL A 17 21.84 11.75 -2.32
N GLN A 18 21.54 12.20 -1.11
CA GLN A 18 21.57 11.35 0.08
C GLN A 18 20.33 10.45 0.06
N ALA A 19 20.48 9.26 -0.52
CA ALA A 19 19.49 8.21 -0.40
C ALA A 19 19.42 7.72 1.06
N ALA A 20 18.30 8.04 1.69
CA ALA A 20 17.67 7.43 2.87
C ALA A 20 18.59 6.96 4.02
N SER A 21 18.53 7.76 5.09
CA SER A 21 18.83 7.37 6.48
C SER A 21 18.43 5.94 6.76
N SER A 22 19.43 5.07 6.89
CA SER A 22 19.26 3.76 7.49
C SER A 22 19.16 3.94 9.01
N ASN A 23 18.05 4.50 9.48
CA ASN A 23 17.64 4.32 10.86
C ASN A 23 17.35 2.82 11.03
N LYS A 24 18.36 2.09 11.51
CA LYS A 24 18.17 0.82 12.21
C LYS A 24 17.35 1.16 13.46
N SER A 25 16.03 1.19 13.30
CA SER A 25 15.10 1.20 14.42
C SER A 25 15.26 -0.15 15.13
N SER A 26 16.03 -0.06 16.20
CA SER A 26 16.22 -1.05 17.25
C SER A 26 14.89 -1.40 17.90
N GLY A 27 14.67 -2.70 18.13
CA GLY A 27 14.08 -3.20 19.38
C GLY A 27 12.62 -2.86 19.69
N SER A 28 11.67 -3.37 18.91
CA SER A 28 10.33 -3.66 19.42
C SER A 28 9.94 -5.03 18.90
N ASN A 29 9.43 -5.91 19.76
CA ASN A 29 8.93 -7.23 19.37
C ASN A 29 7.60 -7.06 18.61
N ILE A 30 7.68 -6.43 17.43
CA ILE A 30 6.56 -6.11 16.57
C ILE A 30 6.11 -7.43 15.92
N ILE A 31 4.98 -7.94 16.38
CA ILE A 31 4.32 -9.11 15.78
C ILE A 31 3.55 -8.65 14.54
N CYS A 32 3.94 -9.12 13.36
CA CYS A 32 3.28 -8.86 12.08
C CYS A 32 2.81 -10.13 11.41
N THR A 33 1.87 -10.00 10.46
CA THR A 33 1.41 -11.11 9.62
C THR A 33 2.52 -11.67 8.74
N ARG A 34 3.41 -10.81 8.21
CA ARG A 34 4.56 -11.21 7.38
C ARG A 34 5.84 -10.48 7.80
N PRO A 35 6.68 -11.11 8.65
CA PRO A 35 7.92 -10.51 9.13
C PRO A 35 8.92 -10.18 8.01
N ASN A 36 9.05 -11.07 7.03
CA ASN A 36 10.04 -10.97 5.94
C ASN A 36 9.77 -9.84 4.92
N ASN A 37 8.70 -9.06 5.08
CA ASN A 37 8.44 -7.89 4.24
C ASN A 37 9.31 -6.67 4.62
N ARG A 38 9.81 -6.63 5.87
CA ARG A 38 10.54 -5.48 6.44
C ARG A 38 11.86 -5.22 5.74
N GLY A 39 12.02 -4.02 5.18
CA GLY A 39 13.24 -3.61 4.48
C GLY A 39 13.42 -4.27 3.11
N SER A 40 12.36 -4.83 2.53
CA SER A 40 12.37 -5.38 1.17
C SER A 40 12.39 -4.28 0.10
N GLY A 41 11.82 -3.11 0.39
CA GLY A 41 11.68 -2.02 -0.58
C GLY A 41 10.81 -2.38 -1.80
N SER A 42 10.01 -3.44 -1.72
CA SER A 42 9.23 -3.97 -2.84
C SER A 42 7.96 -3.17 -3.18
N GLY A 43 7.44 -2.38 -2.23
CA GLY A 43 6.17 -1.68 -2.37
C GLY A 43 4.94 -2.60 -2.36
N LEU A 44 5.08 -3.87 -1.97
CA LEU A 44 4.02 -4.90 -2.03
C LEU A 44 3.49 -5.32 -0.65
N GLY A 45 3.86 -4.60 0.40
CA GLY A 45 3.41 -4.89 1.76
C GLY A 45 1.93 -4.55 1.96
N TRP A 46 1.16 -5.54 2.36
CA TRP A 46 -0.26 -5.44 2.69
C TRP A 46 -0.48 -5.06 4.15
N ARG A 47 -1.68 -4.59 4.49
CA ARG A 47 -2.03 -4.21 5.86
C ARG A 47 -1.62 -5.28 6.88
N GLY A 48 -0.85 -4.88 7.88
CA GLY A 48 -0.34 -5.76 8.95
C GLY A 48 0.99 -6.45 8.65
N PHE A 49 1.55 -6.35 7.44
CA PHE A 49 2.88 -6.86 7.12
C PHE A 49 3.95 -6.00 7.79
N CYS A 50 5.10 -6.57 8.15
CA CYS A 50 6.16 -5.77 8.76
C CYS A 50 6.79 -4.84 7.72
N CYS A 51 7.15 -3.63 8.15
CA CYS A 51 7.83 -2.63 7.32
C CYS A 51 8.89 -1.89 8.12
N LYS A 52 9.87 -1.34 7.42
CA LYS A 52 10.90 -0.42 7.92
C LYS A 52 10.62 0.99 7.42
N THR A 53 10.20 1.12 6.16
CA THR A 53 9.87 2.40 5.51
C THR A 53 8.64 2.23 4.60
N ASP A 54 8.11 3.33 4.08
CA ASP A 54 6.96 3.30 3.15
C ASP A 54 7.25 2.50 1.87
N ALA A 55 8.52 2.41 1.45
CA ALA A 55 8.93 1.59 0.32
C ALA A 55 8.65 0.09 0.50
N ASP A 56 8.36 -0.38 1.72
CA ASP A 56 7.97 -1.77 1.97
C ASP A 56 6.48 -2.04 1.74
N CYS A 57 5.66 -1.00 1.57
CA CYS A 57 4.21 -1.08 1.67
C CYS A 57 3.51 -0.58 0.40
N HIS A 58 2.28 -1.05 0.18
CA HIS A 58 1.41 -0.48 -0.85
C HIS A 58 1.01 0.97 -0.55
N GLU A 59 0.85 1.33 0.73
CA GLU A 59 0.45 2.67 1.16
C GLU A 59 1.52 3.31 2.06
N SER A 60 1.62 2.91 3.33
CA SER A 60 2.58 3.52 4.27
C SER A 60 2.97 2.57 5.39
N CYS A 61 4.10 2.84 6.01
CA CYS A 61 4.64 2.11 7.14
C CYS A 61 4.35 2.85 8.46
N ILE A 62 3.38 2.36 9.22
CA ILE A 62 2.96 2.98 10.49
C ILE A 62 3.36 2.07 11.65
N LYS A 63 4.22 2.58 12.55
CA LYS A 63 4.69 1.84 13.74
C LYS A 63 5.24 0.44 13.40
N GLY A 64 5.94 0.34 12.27
CA GLY A 64 6.57 -0.90 11.79
C GLY A 64 5.62 -1.91 11.13
N LYS A 65 4.37 -1.53 10.85
CA LYS A 65 3.42 -2.32 10.05
C LYS A 65 2.90 -1.53 8.86
N CYS A 66 2.73 -2.20 7.72
CA CYS A 66 2.04 -1.60 6.58
C CYS A 66 0.58 -1.32 6.95
N ASN A 67 0.06 -0.17 6.55
CA ASN A 67 -1.35 0.15 6.59
C ASN A 67 -2.01 -0.22 5.24
N GLY A 68 -3.24 0.25 5.02
CA GLY A 68 -3.86 0.17 3.71
C GLY A 68 -4.72 -1.06 3.47
N ARG A 69 -4.72 -1.55 2.23
CA ARG A 69 -5.56 -2.68 1.81
C ARG A 69 -5.12 -4.01 2.42
N VAL A 70 -6.08 -4.90 2.67
CA VAL A 70 -5.81 -6.27 3.10
C VAL A 70 -5.34 -7.12 1.94
N ASP A 71 -4.51 -8.13 2.23
CA ASP A 71 -4.15 -9.16 1.27
C ASP A 71 -5.43 -9.96 0.90
N PRO A 72 -5.87 -9.94 -0.37
CA PRO A 72 -7.06 -10.66 -0.82
C PRO A 72 -7.01 -12.16 -0.51
N LYS A 73 -5.81 -12.74 -0.40
CA LYS A 73 -5.62 -14.14 -0.02
C LYS A 73 -6.08 -14.44 1.41
N TYR A 74 -5.99 -13.45 2.30
CA TYR A 74 -6.32 -13.60 3.73
C TYR A 74 -7.54 -12.77 4.15
N ALA A 75 -8.21 -12.14 3.20
CA ALA A 75 -9.44 -11.40 3.43
C ALA A 75 -10.54 -12.36 3.91
N SER A 76 -10.94 -12.22 5.18
CA SER A 76 -12.03 -13.00 5.77
C SER A 76 -13.35 -12.22 5.67
N PRO A 77 -14.46 -12.84 5.24
CA PRO A 77 -15.75 -12.18 5.22
C PRO A 77 -16.14 -11.68 6.62
N ILE A 78 -16.61 -10.43 6.70
CA ILE A 78 -16.94 -9.76 7.98
C ILE A 78 -18.33 -10.17 8.50
N SER A 79 -19.12 -10.93 7.73
CA SER A 79 -20.46 -11.36 8.10
C SER A 79 -20.80 -12.77 7.60
N ASP A 80 -21.98 -13.24 8.02
CA ASP A 80 -22.69 -14.52 8.01
C ASP A 80 -22.60 -15.43 6.75
N GLY A 81 -21.68 -15.15 5.82
CA GLY A 81 -21.14 -16.16 4.93
C GLY A 81 -21.67 -16.14 3.50
N THR A 82 -22.40 -15.11 3.05
CA THR A 82 -22.85 -15.08 1.66
C THR A 82 -22.50 -13.75 1.02
N CYS A 83 -21.29 -13.60 0.52
CA CYS A 83 -20.90 -12.52 -0.40
C CYS A 83 -20.02 -13.09 -1.51
N THR A 84 -20.11 -12.50 -2.70
CA THR A 84 -19.68 -13.20 -3.93
C THR A 84 -18.19 -13.05 -4.23
N ASP A 85 -17.57 -11.96 -3.78
CA ASP A 85 -16.16 -11.64 -4.08
C ASP A 85 -15.45 -11.19 -2.80
N THR A 86 -14.75 -12.11 -2.16
CA THR A 86 -13.96 -11.85 -0.94
C THR A 86 -12.72 -11.01 -1.22
N GLY A 87 -12.24 -10.97 -2.46
CA GLY A 87 -11.10 -10.14 -2.86
C GLY A 87 -11.41 -8.64 -2.83
N ASN A 88 -12.70 -8.27 -2.76
CA ASN A 88 -13.13 -6.89 -2.65
C ASN A 88 -13.02 -6.31 -1.22
N ILE A 89 -12.93 -7.15 -0.19
CA ILE A 89 -12.84 -6.73 1.22
C ILE A 89 -11.58 -5.90 1.43
N GLY A 90 -11.72 -4.70 2.02
CA GLY A 90 -10.61 -3.81 2.33
C GLY A 90 -9.77 -3.45 1.11
N SER A 91 -10.33 -3.56 -0.10
CA SER A 91 -9.68 -3.19 -1.35
C SER A 91 -9.58 -1.67 -1.51
N ARG A 92 -10.53 -0.92 -0.91
CA ARG A 92 -10.71 0.53 -1.03
C ARG A 92 -10.73 1.05 -2.46
N THR A 93 -11.16 0.21 -3.40
CA THR A 93 -11.15 0.54 -4.82
C THR A 93 -12.36 1.35 -5.26
N GLY A 94 -13.42 1.39 -4.45
CA GLY A 94 -14.73 1.94 -4.83
C GLY A 94 -15.42 1.15 -5.95
N LYS A 95 -15.01 -0.11 -6.19
CA LYS A 95 -15.43 -0.92 -7.35
C LYS A 95 -16.21 -2.18 -6.99
N GLY A 96 -16.66 -2.35 -5.76
CA GLY A 96 -17.55 -3.45 -5.38
C GLY A 96 -18.96 -3.29 -5.96
N TRP A 97 -19.47 -4.33 -6.64
CA TRP A 97 -20.86 -4.40 -7.11
C TRP A 97 -21.80 -4.93 -6.02
N LYS A 98 -23.12 -4.79 -6.21
CA LYS A 98 -24.11 -5.38 -5.30
C LYS A 98 -23.77 -6.84 -4.96
N GLY A 99 -23.66 -7.14 -3.67
CA GLY A 99 -23.39 -8.47 -3.16
C GLY A 99 -21.92 -8.88 -3.05
N TYR A 100 -20.97 -8.04 -3.50
CA TYR A 100 -19.54 -8.25 -3.26
C TYR A 100 -19.23 -8.05 -1.78
N CYS A 101 -18.18 -8.71 -1.28
CA CYS A 101 -17.79 -8.59 0.12
C CYS A 101 -17.13 -7.23 0.36
N CYS A 102 -17.33 -6.62 1.53
CA CYS A 102 -16.70 -5.36 1.90
C CYS A 102 -16.38 -5.29 3.39
N GLU A 103 -15.35 -4.53 3.71
CA GLU A 103 -15.02 -4.06 5.05
C GLU A 103 -15.76 -2.77 5.39
N ASN A 104 -15.79 -1.82 4.45
CA ASN A 104 -16.50 -0.56 4.58
C ASN A 104 -16.89 -0.02 3.19
N SER A 105 -17.54 1.14 3.15
CA SER A 105 -18.08 1.70 1.91
C SER A 105 -17.00 2.09 0.89
N ASP A 106 -15.73 2.26 1.28
CA ASP A 106 -14.64 2.53 0.33
C ASP A 106 -14.37 1.34 -0.60
N ASP A 107 -14.83 0.14 -0.24
CA ASP A 107 -14.75 -1.05 -1.07
C ASP A 107 -15.83 -1.09 -2.16
N CYS A 108 -16.88 -0.26 -2.06
CA CYS A 108 -18.11 -0.40 -2.82
C CYS A 108 -18.33 0.78 -3.77
N ARG A 109 -19.10 0.55 -4.85
CA ARG A 109 -19.62 1.65 -5.69
C ARG A 109 -20.70 2.49 -5.02
N ASP A 110 -21.36 1.91 -4.02
CA ASP A 110 -22.45 2.51 -3.26
C ASP A 110 -22.11 2.45 -1.77
N SER A 111 -22.74 1.57 -0.99
CA SER A 111 -22.48 1.43 0.45
C SER A 111 -22.11 0.01 0.83
N CYS A 112 -21.39 -0.15 1.94
CA CYS A 112 -21.18 -1.44 2.58
C CYS A 112 -22.18 -1.63 3.73
N VAL A 113 -23.08 -2.59 3.59
CA VAL A 113 -24.10 -2.90 4.61
C VAL A 113 -23.97 -4.36 5.00
N LYS A 114 -23.74 -4.63 6.30
CA LYS A 114 -23.55 -5.99 6.85
C LYS A 114 -22.51 -6.81 6.06
N GLY A 115 -21.36 -6.20 5.74
CA GLY A 115 -20.26 -6.84 5.01
C GLY A 115 -20.52 -7.07 3.51
N ARG A 116 -21.58 -6.47 2.94
CA ARG A 116 -21.96 -6.60 1.52
C ARG A 116 -22.14 -5.25 0.86
N CYS A 117 -21.61 -5.11 -0.35
CA CYS A 117 -21.85 -3.92 -1.16
C CYS A 117 -23.32 -3.86 -1.63
N THR A 118 -23.91 -2.67 -1.62
CA THR A 118 -25.27 -2.38 -2.10
C THR A 118 -25.27 -1.82 -3.53
N GLY A 119 -26.42 -1.36 -4.01
CA GLY A 119 -26.55 -0.69 -5.31
C GLY A 119 -26.90 -1.64 -6.47
N LYS A 120 -26.35 -1.36 -7.65
CA LYS A 120 -26.63 -2.11 -8.88
C LYS A 120 -25.82 -3.42 -8.96
N PRO A 121 -26.40 -4.51 -9.51
CA PRO A 121 -25.65 -5.73 -9.79
C PRO A 121 -24.59 -5.50 -10.87
N ASN A 122 -23.63 -6.41 -10.94
CA ASN A 122 -22.58 -6.35 -11.97
C ASN A 122 -23.20 -6.64 -13.36
N PRO A 123 -23.13 -5.69 -14.32
CA PRO A 123 -23.73 -5.85 -15.64
C PRO A 123 -23.12 -6.99 -16.46
N LYS A 124 -21.93 -7.48 -16.10
CA LYS A 124 -21.31 -8.64 -16.74
C LYS A 124 -22.08 -9.95 -16.46
N TYR A 125 -22.88 -9.98 -15.40
CA TYR A 125 -23.61 -11.15 -14.92
C TYR A 125 -25.11 -10.86 -14.71
N ALA A 126 -25.59 -9.72 -15.22
CA ALA A 126 -26.98 -9.26 -15.07
C ALA A 126 -27.85 -9.69 -16.25
#